data_AF-A0A497RK19-F1
#
_entry.id   AF-A0A497RK19-F1
#
_cell.length_a   1.000
_cell.length_b   1.000
_cell.length_c   1.000
_cell.angle_alpha   90.00
_cell.angle_beta   90.00
_cell.angle_gamma   90.00
#
_symmetry.space_group_name_H-M   'P 1'
#
loop_
_entity.id
_entity.type
_entity.pdbx_description
1 polymer ?
#
loop_
_entity_poly.entity_id
_entity_poly.type
_entity_poly.pdbx_seq_one_letter_code
_entity_poly.pdbx_strand_id
1 'polypeptide(L)'
;GKGRGGDGKSTGAADFGPLGSGGGGGGYGGKGGNGGNDETTIAGSGGMYYGSKEEPSDLGSFGGSGGAASGEPGSGLPGAGGLGGGAVKIEAKEIILNGYISADGNDGEDSAENDGTGGGGGGSGGSIFIITDNLRLNGRITANGGNGGNDRQKGRGIDGGGGGGSGGRISILYSIKSGSGEVSVMGGKTGSGHKGDAGEEGTITWKKKPISFSSLIYSNITSVKINPDNLKSWGKFYANATVPGGSEIQYRILNASDNSTLCKIKQEDALSGYNISSCASNTEAIRLHASMITVSTSITPLLHYWKIYYDTEIKNLKLDIGLDRTMEYVNPSFSGRTTISDDNTNPRISEKITSLLKDCDCRGCSLSGDKCTINLRFFSESSGTLILENPRLEYCIPQ
;
A
#
# COMPACT_ATOMS: atom_id res chain seq x y z
N GLY A 1 -7.75 7.05 -35.63
CA GLY A 1 -7.52 5.62 -35.41
C GLY A 1 -7.77 4.78 -36.66
N LYS A 2 -7.53 3.46 -36.55
CA LYS A 2 -7.69 2.44 -37.61
C LYS A 2 -9.07 1.76 -37.60
N GLY A 3 -9.80 1.87 -36.50
CA GLY A 3 -11.14 1.31 -36.29
C GLY A 3 -12.21 2.37 -36.48
N ARG A 4 -12.20 3.05 -37.63
CA ARG A 4 -13.18 4.10 -37.94
C ARG A 4 -14.59 3.51 -37.94
N GLY A 5 -15.54 4.22 -37.33
CA GLY A 5 -16.96 3.89 -37.50
C GLY A 5 -17.39 4.06 -38.96
N GLY A 6 -18.28 3.19 -39.44
CA GLY A 6 -18.87 3.31 -40.76
C GLY A 6 -19.89 4.44 -40.80
N ASP A 7 -19.95 5.16 -41.91
CA ASP A 7 -20.98 6.19 -42.12
C ASP A 7 -22.35 5.55 -42.31
N GLY A 8 -23.40 6.22 -41.84
CA GLY A 8 -24.78 5.87 -42.12
C GLY A 8 -25.10 6.06 -43.61
N LYS A 9 -25.86 5.14 -44.21
CA LYS A 9 -26.34 5.25 -45.60
C LYS A 9 -27.74 5.86 -45.66
N SER A 10 -28.04 6.45 -46.83
CA SER A 10 -29.37 6.91 -47.24
C SER A 10 -30.00 5.90 -48.20
N THR A 11 -31.30 5.64 -48.09
CA THR A 11 -32.05 4.94 -49.15
C THR A 11 -32.36 5.93 -50.26
N GLY A 12 -32.03 5.64 -51.52
CA GLY A 12 -32.53 6.45 -52.62
C GLY A 12 -34.06 6.32 -52.70
N ALA A 13 -34.77 7.45 -52.63
CA ALA A 13 -36.22 7.64 -52.83
C ALA A 13 -37.11 6.40 -52.59
N ALA A 14 -37.50 6.16 -51.34
CA ALA A 14 -38.70 5.39 -51.01
C ALA A 14 -39.89 6.34 -50.79
N ASP A 15 -41.13 5.82 -50.83
CA ASP A 15 -42.43 6.56 -50.82
C ASP A 15 -42.65 7.58 -49.68
N PHE A 16 -41.69 7.74 -48.75
CA PHE A 16 -41.70 8.69 -47.63
C PHE A 16 -40.55 9.71 -47.63
N GLY A 17 -39.77 9.77 -48.72
CA GLY A 17 -38.54 10.56 -48.81
C GLY A 17 -37.32 9.76 -48.31
N PRO A 18 -36.11 10.09 -48.76
CA PRO A 18 -34.91 9.34 -48.42
C PRO A 18 -34.29 9.82 -47.10
N LEU A 19 -34.04 8.87 -46.19
CA LEU A 19 -33.77 9.14 -44.79
C LEU A 19 -32.43 8.53 -44.35
N GLY A 20 -31.81 9.15 -43.34
CA GLY A 20 -30.45 8.90 -42.90
C GLY A 20 -30.35 7.92 -41.73
N SER A 21 -29.62 6.83 -41.92
CA SER A 21 -29.24 5.94 -40.80
C SER A 21 -28.13 6.54 -39.92
N GLY A 22 -28.00 6.05 -38.70
CA GLY A 22 -26.98 6.50 -37.75
C GLY A 22 -25.57 6.06 -38.15
N GLY A 23 -24.59 6.89 -37.84
CA GLY A 23 -23.17 6.55 -37.96
C GLY A 23 -22.73 5.54 -36.90
N GLY A 24 -21.82 4.64 -37.26
CA GLY A 24 -21.25 3.66 -36.33
C GLY A 24 -20.23 4.32 -35.39
N GLY A 25 -20.14 3.85 -34.15
CA GLY A 25 -19.13 4.30 -33.19
C GLY A 25 -17.72 3.88 -33.58
N GLY A 26 -16.73 4.69 -33.20
CA GLY A 26 -15.31 4.34 -33.37
C GLY A 26 -14.91 3.16 -32.48
N GLY A 27 -14.04 2.29 -33.00
CA GLY A 27 -13.41 1.19 -32.27
C GLY A 27 -11.98 1.51 -31.86
N TYR A 28 -11.55 1.02 -30.68
CA TYR A 28 -10.14 0.93 -30.30
C TYR A 28 -9.87 -0.16 -29.24
N GLY A 29 -10.29 0.06 -27.98
CA GLY A 29 -10.12 -0.87 -26.87
C GLY A 29 -11.13 -2.02 -26.90
N GLY A 30 -12.36 -1.70 -27.31
CA GLY A 30 -13.41 -2.64 -27.70
C GLY A 30 -13.97 -2.32 -29.09
N LYS A 31 -15.01 -3.04 -29.51
CA LYS A 31 -15.76 -2.71 -30.73
C LYS A 31 -16.69 -1.50 -30.50
N GLY A 32 -16.73 -0.57 -31.45
CA GLY A 32 -17.74 0.50 -31.44
C GLY A 32 -19.14 -0.07 -31.68
N GLY A 33 -20.16 0.63 -31.20
CA GLY A 33 -21.56 0.27 -31.45
C GLY A 33 -21.96 0.54 -32.90
N ASN A 34 -22.84 -0.27 -33.47
CA ASN A 34 -23.43 0.06 -34.76
C ASN A 34 -24.40 1.24 -34.62
N GLY A 35 -24.56 2.04 -35.66
CA GLY A 35 -25.62 3.05 -35.72
C GLY A 35 -27.01 2.41 -35.75
N GLY A 36 -28.03 3.20 -35.44
CA GLY A 36 -29.42 2.81 -35.61
C GLY A 36 -29.83 2.87 -37.07
N ASN A 37 -30.76 2.00 -37.46
CA ASN A 37 -31.42 2.01 -38.74
C ASN A 37 -32.86 1.51 -38.59
N ASP A 38 -33.64 1.67 -39.66
CA ASP A 38 -34.87 0.94 -39.90
C ASP A 38 -34.60 -0.28 -40.81
N GLU A 39 -35.56 -1.21 -40.94
CA GLU A 39 -35.48 -2.44 -41.75
C GLU A 39 -35.06 -2.20 -43.21
N THR A 40 -35.23 -0.97 -43.70
CA THR A 40 -34.96 -0.58 -45.08
C THR A 40 -33.60 0.12 -45.31
N THR A 41 -32.90 0.56 -44.26
CA THR A 41 -31.62 1.31 -44.34
C THR A 41 -30.44 0.51 -43.79
N ILE A 42 -29.21 0.85 -44.20
CA ILE A 42 -27.98 0.19 -43.71
C ILE A 42 -27.29 1.10 -42.70
N ALA A 43 -27.32 0.72 -41.43
CA ALA A 43 -26.60 1.40 -40.35
C ALA A 43 -25.08 1.44 -40.58
N GLY A 44 -24.46 2.51 -40.08
CA GLY A 44 -23.02 2.58 -39.95
C GLY A 44 -22.50 1.47 -39.04
N SER A 45 -21.62 0.62 -39.55
CA SER A 45 -21.01 -0.46 -38.75
C SER A 45 -20.07 0.11 -37.70
N GLY A 46 -20.12 -0.44 -36.49
CA GLY A 46 -19.17 -0.09 -35.43
C GLY A 46 -17.73 -0.48 -35.78
N GLY A 47 -16.79 0.39 -35.44
CA GLY A 47 -15.37 0.17 -35.72
C GLY A 47 -14.78 -0.98 -34.89
N MET A 48 -13.83 -1.73 -35.47
CA MET A 48 -13.15 -2.83 -34.78
C MET A 48 -12.04 -2.34 -33.84
N TYR A 49 -11.77 -3.11 -32.79
CA TYR A 49 -10.63 -2.88 -31.90
C TYR A 49 -9.29 -3.12 -32.60
N TYR A 50 -8.21 -2.47 -32.14
CA TYR A 50 -6.85 -2.65 -32.65
C TYR A 50 -5.79 -2.20 -31.61
N GLY A 51 -4.52 -2.35 -31.98
CA GLY A 51 -3.39 -1.92 -31.16
C GLY A 51 -3.04 -2.88 -30.02
N SER A 52 -1.93 -2.61 -29.32
CA SER A 52 -1.52 -3.40 -28.17
C SER A 52 -2.31 -3.02 -26.92
N LYS A 53 -2.71 -4.01 -26.12
CA LYS A 53 -3.29 -3.80 -24.78
C LYS A 53 -2.25 -3.69 -23.68
N GLU A 54 -1.03 -4.16 -23.95
CA GLU A 54 0.11 -4.12 -23.03
C GLU A 54 0.89 -2.81 -23.14
N GLU A 55 1.10 -2.31 -24.36
CA GLU A 55 1.85 -1.08 -24.66
C GLU A 55 1.04 -0.17 -25.60
N PRO A 56 -0.12 0.36 -25.14
CA PRO A 56 -1.00 1.15 -25.98
C PRO A 56 -0.34 2.49 -26.33
N SER A 57 -0.31 2.81 -27.63
CA SER A 57 0.28 4.04 -28.17
C SER A 57 -0.51 4.63 -29.34
N ASP A 58 -1.53 3.92 -29.84
CA ASP A 58 -2.35 4.40 -30.93
C ASP A 58 -3.39 5.42 -30.44
N LEU A 59 -3.74 6.39 -31.28
CA LEU A 59 -4.89 7.27 -31.07
C LEU A 59 -6.20 6.50 -31.20
N GLY A 60 -7.24 6.96 -30.52
CA GLY A 60 -8.61 6.51 -30.73
C GLY A 60 -9.11 6.75 -32.16
N SER A 61 -10.22 6.11 -32.51
CA SER A 61 -10.86 6.26 -33.81
C SER A 61 -12.04 7.20 -33.72
N PHE A 62 -12.27 7.93 -34.81
CA PHE A 62 -13.50 8.70 -34.96
C PHE A 62 -14.69 7.78 -35.21
N GLY A 63 -15.88 8.23 -34.82
CA GLY A 63 -17.15 7.65 -35.25
C GLY A 63 -17.51 8.04 -36.68
N GLY A 64 -18.38 7.27 -37.32
CA GLY A 64 -18.90 7.57 -38.66
C GLY A 64 -19.88 8.74 -38.63
N SER A 65 -20.01 9.44 -39.75
CA SER A 65 -21.07 10.43 -39.95
C SER A 65 -22.44 9.75 -40.02
N GLY A 66 -23.48 10.47 -39.59
CA GLY A 66 -24.85 10.09 -39.94
C GLY A 66 -25.09 10.10 -41.45
N GLY A 67 -26.14 9.40 -41.89
CA GLY A 67 -26.60 9.42 -43.27
C GLY A 67 -27.33 10.72 -43.61
N ALA A 68 -27.14 11.22 -44.83
CA ALA A 68 -27.85 12.39 -45.33
C ALA A 68 -29.27 12.05 -45.80
N ALA A 69 -30.19 13.02 -45.70
CA ALA A 69 -31.45 12.99 -46.41
C ALA A 69 -31.23 13.48 -47.85
N SER A 70 -31.60 12.69 -48.86
CA SER A 70 -31.48 13.10 -50.27
C SER A 70 -32.71 13.87 -50.78
N GLY A 71 -32.55 15.01 -51.44
CA GLY A 71 -33.61 15.51 -52.32
C GLY A 71 -34.64 16.51 -51.79
N GLU A 72 -34.54 17.03 -50.55
CA GLU A 72 -35.20 18.31 -50.21
C GLU A 72 -34.18 19.47 -50.17
N PRO A 73 -34.35 20.55 -50.96
CA PRO A 73 -33.56 21.76 -50.82
C PRO A 73 -33.74 22.36 -49.43
N GLY A 74 -32.71 22.27 -48.58
CA GLY A 74 -32.77 22.72 -47.19
C GLY A 74 -32.58 21.60 -46.15
N SER A 75 -32.36 20.35 -46.56
CA SER A 75 -31.91 19.31 -45.63
C SER A 75 -30.59 19.72 -44.97
N GLY A 76 -30.52 19.57 -43.65
CA GLY A 76 -29.36 19.92 -42.85
C GLY A 76 -28.18 18.96 -43.11
N LEU A 77 -27.06 19.26 -42.48
CA LEU A 77 -25.91 18.37 -42.50
C LEU A 77 -26.16 17.21 -41.53
N PRO A 78 -25.81 15.96 -41.91
CA PRO A 78 -25.89 14.85 -40.98
C PRO A 78 -24.96 15.07 -39.79
N GLY A 79 -25.30 14.44 -38.66
CA GLY A 79 -24.47 14.52 -37.46
C GLY A 79 -23.04 14.04 -37.74
N ALA A 80 -22.06 14.90 -37.49
CA ALA A 80 -20.67 14.52 -37.63
C ALA A 80 -20.27 13.46 -36.57
N GLY A 81 -19.39 12.54 -36.97
CA GLY A 81 -18.85 11.56 -36.04
C GLY A 81 -17.92 12.19 -35.00
N GLY A 82 -17.99 11.67 -33.77
CA GLY A 82 -17.16 12.13 -32.66
C GLY A 82 -15.68 11.83 -32.88
N LEU A 83 -14.81 12.74 -32.46
CA LEU A 83 -13.36 12.55 -32.51
C LEU A 83 -12.91 11.48 -31.51
N GLY A 84 -11.95 10.64 -31.92
CA GLY A 84 -11.34 9.65 -31.01
C GLY A 84 -10.36 10.28 -30.02
N GLY A 85 -10.19 9.62 -28.86
CA GLY A 85 -9.31 10.08 -27.79
C GLY A 85 -7.83 10.07 -28.15
N GLY A 86 -7.07 10.91 -27.43
CA GLY A 86 -5.61 11.06 -27.59
C GLY A 86 -4.79 9.86 -27.10
N ALA A 87 -3.46 9.96 -27.18
CA ALA A 87 -2.54 8.98 -26.61
C ALA A 87 -1.58 9.66 -25.63
N VAL A 88 -1.50 9.13 -24.41
CA VAL A 88 -0.67 9.65 -23.33
C VAL A 88 0.26 8.55 -22.83
N LYS A 89 1.57 8.79 -22.87
CA LYS A 89 2.57 7.95 -22.20
C LYS A 89 3.25 8.73 -21.10
N ILE A 90 3.25 8.19 -19.88
CA ILE A 90 3.93 8.79 -18.73
C ILE A 90 4.92 7.77 -18.17
N GLU A 91 6.17 8.19 -18.03
CA GLU A 91 7.24 7.39 -17.46
C GLU A 91 7.93 8.18 -16.36
N ALA A 92 7.79 7.73 -15.11
CA ALA A 92 8.33 8.42 -13.95
C ALA A 92 8.54 7.46 -12.78
N LYS A 93 9.57 7.69 -11.95
CA LYS A 93 9.85 6.83 -10.78
C LYS A 93 8.70 6.83 -9.76
N GLU A 94 8.12 7.98 -9.50
CA GLU A 94 6.96 8.15 -8.61
C GLU A 94 5.88 8.99 -9.30
N ILE A 95 4.62 8.58 -9.14
CA ILE A 95 3.44 9.30 -9.63
C ILE A 95 2.45 9.41 -8.48
N ILE A 96 2.12 10.66 -8.12
CA ILE A 96 1.03 10.97 -7.18
C ILE A 96 -0.10 11.63 -7.99
N LEU A 97 -1.13 10.85 -8.29
CA LEU A 97 -2.27 11.34 -9.07
C LEU A 97 -3.43 11.70 -8.15
N ASN A 98 -3.66 13.00 -7.97
CA ASN A 98 -4.83 13.54 -7.26
C ASN A 98 -5.90 14.11 -8.22
N GLY A 99 -5.51 14.49 -9.44
CA GLY A 99 -6.40 15.03 -10.47
C GLY A 99 -6.89 13.97 -11.45
N TYR A 100 -6.94 14.30 -12.74
CA TYR A 100 -7.37 13.36 -13.78
C TYR A 100 -6.35 13.27 -14.94
N ILE A 101 -6.20 12.06 -15.49
CA ILE A 101 -5.58 11.80 -16.79
C ILE A 101 -6.69 11.27 -17.70
N SER A 102 -7.00 11.99 -18.78
CA SER A 102 -8.08 11.59 -19.70
C SER A 102 -7.56 11.46 -21.13
N ALA A 103 -8.02 10.41 -21.79
CA ALA A 103 -7.92 10.17 -23.23
C ALA A 103 -9.31 9.77 -23.76
N ASP A 104 -10.36 10.42 -23.27
CA ASP A 104 -11.75 10.11 -23.64
C ASP A 104 -12.03 10.51 -25.10
N GLY A 105 -12.92 9.75 -25.75
CA GLY A 105 -13.48 10.10 -27.06
C GLY A 105 -14.59 11.12 -26.93
N ASN A 106 -14.82 11.90 -27.98
CA ASN A 106 -15.91 12.86 -28.05
C ASN A 106 -17.21 12.18 -28.49
N ASP A 107 -18.32 12.74 -28.01
CA ASP A 107 -19.66 12.37 -28.48
C ASP A 107 -19.81 12.70 -29.97
N GLY A 108 -20.63 11.90 -30.67
CA GLY A 108 -21.08 12.22 -32.02
C GLY A 108 -22.12 13.34 -31.99
N GLU A 109 -22.19 14.12 -33.05
CA GLU A 109 -23.18 15.19 -33.17
C GLU A 109 -24.57 14.58 -33.44
N ASP A 110 -25.58 15.17 -32.81
CA ASP A 110 -26.98 14.87 -33.09
C ASP A 110 -27.35 15.23 -34.54
N SER A 111 -28.40 14.60 -35.08
CA SER A 111 -28.98 15.01 -36.36
C SER A 111 -29.58 16.41 -36.31
N ALA A 112 -29.78 17.03 -37.48
CA ALA A 112 -30.50 18.29 -37.55
C ALA A 112 -32.00 18.06 -37.29
N GLU A 113 -32.70 19.12 -36.86
CA GLU A 113 -34.10 18.99 -36.48
C GLU A 113 -35.01 18.80 -37.70
N ASN A 114 -35.74 17.68 -37.72
CA ASN A 114 -36.82 17.38 -38.69
C ASN A 114 -36.41 17.34 -40.16
N ASP A 115 -35.16 17.01 -40.47
CA ASP A 115 -34.63 17.04 -41.84
C ASP A 115 -34.38 15.65 -42.45
N GLY A 116 -34.58 14.58 -41.69
CA GLY A 116 -34.38 13.21 -42.16
C GLY A 116 -32.94 12.70 -42.06
N THR A 117 -32.04 13.42 -41.37
CA THR A 117 -30.63 13.03 -41.23
C THR A 117 -30.37 12.14 -40.02
N GLY A 118 -29.34 11.29 -40.11
CA GLY A 118 -28.91 10.42 -39.00
C GLY A 118 -27.97 11.11 -38.02
N GLY A 119 -27.94 10.61 -36.79
CA GLY A 119 -26.97 11.02 -35.76
C GLY A 119 -25.56 10.45 -36.03
N GLY A 120 -24.53 11.22 -35.69
CA GLY A 120 -23.13 10.80 -35.81
C GLY A 120 -22.72 9.77 -34.75
N GLY A 121 -21.83 8.83 -35.10
CA GLY A 121 -21.30 7.85 -34.15
C GLY A 121 -20.32 8.48 -33.16
N GLY A 122 -20.27 7.96 -31.94
CA GLY A 122 -19.33 8.42 -30.91
C GLY A 122 -17.88 8.03 -31.21
N GLY A 123 -16.93 8.89 -30.85
CA GLY A 123 -15.49 8.60 -30.95
C GLY A 123 -15.03 7.59 -29.89
N SER A 124 -14.08 6.72 -30.22
CA SER A 124 -13.54 5.77 -29.23
C SER A 124 -12.63 6.48 -28.22
N GLY A 125 -12.49 5.92 -27.03
CA GLY A 125 -11.40 6.27 -26.12
C GLY A 125 -10.02 6.01 -26.76
N GLY A 126 -9.00 6.64 -26.18
CA GLY A 126 -7.62 6.60 -26.66
C GLY A 126 -6.69 5.74 -25.81
N SER A 127 -5.39 6.05 -25.84
CA SER A 127 -4.35 5.29 -25.13
C SER A 127 -3.87 6.02 -23.88
N ILE A 128 -3.75 5.32 -22.76
CA ILE A 128 -2.99 5.77 -21.59
C ILE A 128 -2.02 4.69 -21.19
N PHE A 129 -0.72 4.97 -21.27
CA PHE A 129 0.34 4.06 -20.83
C PHE A 129 1.18 4.69 -19.72
N ILE A 130 1.06 4.14 -18.51
CA ILE A 130 1.78 4.61 -17.34
C ILE A 130 2.85 3.59 -16.96
N ILE A 131 4.08 4.07 -16.86
CA ILE A 131 5.25 3.32 -16.42
C ILE A 131 5.78 4.00 -15.17
N THR A 132 5.70 3.33 -14.03
CA THR A 132 6.21 3.87 -12.77
C THR A 132 6.75 2.79 -11.85
N ASP A 133 7.46 3.20 -10.80
CA ASP A 133 7.81 2.30 -9.70
C ASP A 133 6.79 2.49 -8.57
N ASN A 134 6.50 3.73 -8.18
CA ASN A 134 5.54 4.05 -7.12
C ASN A 134 4.34 4.83 -7.66
N LEU A 135 3.16 4.20 -7.66
CA LEU A 135 1.89 4.86 -8.01
C LEU A 135 1.05 5.11 -6.77
N ARG A 136 0.77 6.37 -6.44
CA ARG A 136 -0.30 6.77 -5.51
C ARG A 136 -1.47 7.33 -6.29
N LEU A 137 -2.49 6.50 -6.51
CA LEU A 137 -3.68 6.84 -7.30
C LEU A 137 -4.83 7.24 -6.37
N ASN A 138 -5.07 8.55 -6.24
CA ASN A 138 -6.21 9.12 -5.50
C ASN A 138 -7.25 9.76 -6.43
N GLY A 139 -6.84 10.15 -7.64
CA GLY A 139 -7.66 10.77 -8.68
C GLY A 139 -8.24 9.78 -9.69
N ARG A 140 -8.43 10.22 -10.94
CA ARG A 140 -9.10 9.44 -12.00
C ARG A 140 -8.22 9.24 -13.24
N ILE A 141 -8.29 8.06 -13.86
CA ILE A 141 -7.71 7.79 -15.18
C ILE A 141 -8.83 7.31 -16.10
N THR A 142 -9.11 8.03 -17.19
CA THR A 142 -10.22 7.72 -18.10
C THR A 142 -9.77 7.61 -19.56
N ALA A 143 -10.26 6.59 -20.24
CA ALA A 143 -10.21 6.47 -21.69
C ALA A 143 -11.56 5.91 -22.16
N ASN A 144 -12.64 6.60 -21.83
CA ASN A 144 -14.01 6.22 -22.19
C ASN A 144 -14.31 6.59 -23.64
N GLY A 145 -15.23 5.85 -24.25
CA GLY A 145 -15.82 6.22 -25.53
C GLY A 145 -16.87 7.31 -25.38
N GLY A 146 -17.03 8.12 -26.44
CA GLY A 146 -18.10 9.11 -26.54
C GLY A 146 -19.43 8.47 -26.93
N ASN A 147 -20.53 9.10 -26.53
CA ASN A 147 -21.88 8.68 -26.89
C ASN A 147 -22.16 8.92 -28.38
N GLY A 148 -23.07 8.13 -28.95
CA GLY A 148 -23.63 8.43 -30.28
C GLY A 148 -24.58 9.62 -30.21
N GLY A 149 -24.64 10.39 -31.30
CA GLY A 149 -25.56 11.50 -31.48
C GLY A 149 -27.01 11.03 -31.57
N ASN A 150 -27.91 11.81 -31.01
CA ASN A 150 -29.35 11.55 -31.05
C ASN A 150 -29.93 11.85 -32.42
N ASP A 151 -30.98 11.10 -32.75
CA ASP A 151 -31.95 11.53 -33.75
C ASP A 151 -32.92 12.55 -33.12
N ARG A 152 -33.02 13.74 -33.72
CA ARG A 152 -33.87 14.85 -33.26
C ARG A 152 -35.19 14.98 -34.03
N GLN A 153 -35.57 14.01 -34.87
CA GLN A 153 -36.82 14.08 -35.61
C GLN A 153 -38.06 13.87 -34.71
N LYS A 154 -39.08 14.71 -34.87
CA LYS A 154 -40.39 14.53 -34.22
C LYS A 154 -41.41 13.96 -35.22
N GLY A 155 -41.69 12.66 -35.12
CA GLY A 155 -42.92 12.07 -35.67
C GLY A 155 -42.88 11.50 -37.09
N ARG A 156 -41.70 11.21 -37.65
CA ARG A 156 -41.55 10.33 -38.82
C ARG A 156 -40.51 9.26 -38.44
N GLY A 157 -40.86 7.98 -38.56
CA GLY A 157 -40.20 6.91 -37.82
C GLY A 157 -39.22 6.08 -38.63
N ILE A 158 -38.11 6.64 -39.12
CA ILE A 158 -37.17 5.89 -39.98
C ILE A 158 -35.67 6.33 -39.81
N ASP A 159 -35.36 7.37 -39.01
CA ASP A 159 -34.00 7.91 -38.82
C ASP A 159 -33.24 7.25 -37.66
N GLY A 160 -31.91 7.12 -37.79
CA GLY A 160 -31.08 6.36 -36.84
C GLY A 160 -30.24 7.20 -35.88
N GLY A 161 -30.29 6.88 -34.58
CA GLY A 161 -29.33 7.40 -33.60
C GLY A 161 -27.92 6.83 -33.83
N GLY A 162 -26.88 7.59 -33.51
CA GLY A 162 -25.50 7.15 -33.66
C GLY A 162 -25.13 6.01 -32.71
N GLY A 163 -24.21 5.15 -33.14
CA GLY A 163 -23.63 4.10 -32.30
C GLY A 163 -22.62 4.68 -31.30
N GLY A 164 -22.55 4.11 -30.10
CA GLY A 164 -21.59 4.54 -29.07
C GLY A 164 -20.13 4.20 -29.43
N GLY A 165 -19.20 5.12 -29.18
CA GLY A 165 -17.77 4.86 -29.32
C GLY A 165 -17.29 3.86 -28.28
N SER A 166 -16.33 2.99 -28.61
CA SER A 166 -15.82 2.03 -27.63
C SER A 166 -14.86 2.66 -26.63
N GLY A 167 -14.66 2.00 -25.49
CA GLY A 167 -13.60 2.36 -24.56
C GLY A 167 -12.21 2.21 -25.16
N GLY A 168 -11.24 2.91 -24.58
CA GLY A 168 -9.84 2.94 -24.96
C GLY A 168 -8.99 1.88 -24.28
N ARG A 169 -7.67 2.09 -24.25
CA ARG A 169 -6.72 1.16 -23.64
C ARG A 169 -5.91 1.88 -22.57
N ILE A 170 -5.96 1.36 -21.35
CA ILE A 170 -5.15 1.83 -20.22
C ILE A 170 -4.20 0.71 -19.82
N SER A 171 -2.89 0.95 -19.87
CA SER A 171 -1.89 0.02 -19.35
C SER A 171 -1.08 0.70 -18.25
N ILE A 172 -0.96 0.04 -17.10
CA ILE A 172 -0.25 0.56 -15.93
C ILE A 172 0.77 -0.47 -15.49
N LEU A 173 2.04 -0.12 -15.69
CA LEU A 173 3.20 -0.91 -15.36
C LEU A 173 3.85 -0.30 -14.10
N TYR A 174 3.68 -0.96 -12.94
CA TYR A 174 4.03 -0.40 -11.62
C TYR A 174 4.81 -1.40 -10.74
N SER A 175 5.58 -0.93 -9.76
CA SER A 175 6.19 -1.82 -8.74
C SER A 175 5.37 -1.85 -7.44
N ILE A 176 4.95 -0.68 -6.97
CA ILE A 176 4.15 -0.44 -5.76
C ILE A 176 2.97 0.46 -6.15
N LYS A 177 1.77 0.11 -5.67
CA LYS A 177 0.55 0.89 -5.87
C LYS A 177 -0.12 1.14 -4.52
N SER A 178 -0.56 2.37 -4.29
CA SER A 178 -1.40 2.78 -3.16
C SER A 178 -2.53 3.71 -3.64
N GLY A 179 -3.51 3.97 -2.77
CA GLY A 179 -4.69 4.78 -3.09
C GLY A 179 -5.82 4.00 -3.76
N SER A 180 -7.01 4.62 -3.76
CA SER A 180 -8.29 4.05 -4.19
C SER A 180 -8.98 4.87 -5.28
N GLY A 181 -8.21 5.62 -6.07
CA GLY A 181 -8.73 6.35 -7.23
C GLY A 181 -9.28 5.43 -8.33
N GLU A 182 -10.01 6.02 -9.27
CA GLU A 182 -10.82 5.32 -10.27
C GLU A 182 -10.09 5.19 -11.61
N VAL A 183 -10.24 4.03 -12.28
CA VAL A 183 -9.79 3.81 -13.65
C VAL A 183 -10.96 3.33 -14.49
N SER A 184 -11.24 4.01 -15.62
CA SER A 184 -12.44 3.76 -16.43
C SER A 184 -12.13 3.69 -17.92
N VAL A 185 -12.72 2.70 -18.60
CA VAL A 185 -12.64 2.48 -20.05
C VAL A 185 -14.03 2.12 -20.60
N MET A 186 -15.08 2.74 -20.08
CA MET A 186 -16.45 2.45 -20.51
C MET A 186 -16.65 2.79 -21.99
N GLY A 187 -17.48 2.00 -22.67
CA GLY A 187 -18.02 2.40 -23.96
C GLY A 187 -19.07 3.51 -23.81
N GLY A 188 -19.23 4.31 -24.85
CA GLY A 188 -20.27 5.32 -24.96
C GLY A 188 -21.64 4.69 -25.22
N LYS A 189 -22.69 5.42 -24.83
CA LYS A 189 -24.07 5.00 -25.06
C LYS A 189 -24.47 5.21 -26.51
N THR A 190 -25.49 4.49 -26.93
CA THR A 190 -26.19 4.74 -28.19
C THR A 190 -27.02 6.03 -28.13
N GLY A 191 -27.19 6.69 -29.28
CA GLY A 191 -28.11 7.82 -29.44
C GLY A 191 -29.58 7.40 -29.32
N SER A 192 -30.45 8.36 -28.97
CA SER A 192 -31.90 8.16 -28.96
C SER A 192 -32.52 8.26 -30.37
N GLY A 193 -33.77 7.79 -30.52
CA GLY A 193 -34.46 7.59 -31.82
C GLY A 193 -34.62 6.11 -32.12
N HIS A 194 -34.11 5.65 -33.27
CA HIS A 194 -33.92 4.22 -33.55
C HIS A 194 -32.58 3.77 -32.97
N LYS A 195 -32.63 2.85 -31.99
CA LYS A 195 -31.49 2.50 -31.13
C LYS A 195 -30.40 1.77 -31.92
N GLY A 196 -29.24 2.40 -32.09
CA GLY A 196 -27.99 1.70 -32.38
C GLY A 196 -27.47 0.96 -31.15
N ASP A 197 -26.28 0.38 -31.25
CA ASP A 197 -25.62 -0.31 -30.15
C ASP A 197 -24.76 0.65 -29.31
N ALA A 198 -24.60 0.34 -28.03
CA ALA A 198 -23.57 0.96 -27.21
C ALA A 198 -22.18 0.46 -27.64
N GLY A 199 -21.14 1.27 -27.40
CA GLY A 199 -19.76 0.82 -27.56
C GLY A 199 -19.40 -0.21 -26.50
N GLU A 200 -18.55 -1.17 -26.86
CA GLU A 200 -17.98 -2.08 -25.88
C GLU A 200 -16.97 -1.36 -24.97
N GLU A 201 -16.80 -1.88 -23.76
CA GLU A 201 -15.73 -1.43 -22.88
C GLU A 201 -14.35 -1.69 -23.48
N GLY A 202 -13.41 -0.84 -23.10
CA GLY A 202 -12.01 -0.94 -23.47
C GLY A 202 -11.25 -1.95 -22.62
N THR A 203 -9.93 -1.81 -22.58
CA THR A 203 -9.07 -2.73 -21.82
C THR A 203 -8.26 -1.98 -20.76
N ILE A 204 -8.23 -2.52 -19.54
CA ILE A 204 -7.31 -2.09 -18.49
C ILE A 204 -6.32 -3.22 -18.22
N THR A 205 -5.03 -2.93 -18.36
CA THR A 205 -3.94 -3.87 -18.03
C THR A 205 -3.18 -3.34 -16.81
N TRP A 206 -3.11 -4.15 -15.76
CA TRP A 206 -2.26 -3.91 -14.60
C TRP A 206 -1.12 -4.91 -14.63
N LYS A 207 0.12 -4.42 -14.76
CA LYS A 207 1.30 -5.28 -14.75
C LYS A 207 2.27 -4.83 -13.67
N LYS A 208 2.51 -5.73 -12.71
CA LYS A 208 3.50 -5.50 -11.68
C LYS A 208 4.89 -5.77 -12.23
N LYS A 209 5.77 -4.77 -12.24
CA LYS A 209 7.20 -4.98 -12.54
C LYS A 209 7.83 -5.76 -11.38
N PRO A 210 8.76 -6.69 -11.66
CA PRO A 210 9.69 -7.16 -10.65
C PRO A 210 10.35 -5.94 -10.03
N ILE A 211 10.32 -5.85 -8.71
CA ILE A 211 10.84 -4.66 -8.05
C ILE A 211 12.37 -4.76 -8.07
N SER A 212 13.01 -4.02 -8.98
CA SER A 212 14.46 -3.87 -9.01
C SER A 212 14.83 -2.67 -8.14
N PHE A 213 15.01 -2.92 -6.84
CA PHE A 213 15.31 -1.87 -5.86
C PHE A 213 16.75 -1.36 -6.04
N SER A 214 16.92 -0.13 -6.54
CA SER A 214 18.22 0.56 -6.50
C SER A 214 18.45 1.37 -5.21
N SER A 215 17.47 1.49 -4.33
CA SER A 215 17.64 2.17 -3.03
C SER A 215 16.60 1.71 -2.00
N LEU A 216 16.89 0.63 -1.28
CA LEU A 216 16.20 0.32 -0.02
C LEU A 216 16.53 1.42 1.00
N ILE A 217 15.54 1.91 1.75
CA ILE A 217 15.78 2.84 2.85
C ILE A 217 16.06 1.99 4.08
N TYR A 218 17.27 2.12 4.61
CA TYR A 218 17.72 1.43 5.81
C TYR A 218 17.72 2.39 7.00
N SER A 219 17.12 1.96 8.09
CA SER A 219 17.35 2.54 9.41
C SER A 219 17.86 1.44 10.33
N ASN A 220 18.97 1.70 11.02
CA ASN A 220 19.62 0.71 11.87
C ASN A 220 19.57 1.17 13.33
N ILE A 221 19.15 0.29 14.22
CA ILE A 221 19.30 0.45 15.66
C ILE A 221 20.26 -0.61 16.18
N THR A 222 21.20 -0.20 17.02
CA THR A 222 22.15 -1.10 17.68
C THR A 222 22.10 -0.82 19.18
N SER A 223 21.99 -1.85 20.00
CA SER A 223 22.03 -1.70 21.45
C SER A 223 23.42 -1.27 21.92
N VAL A 224 23.48 -0.76 23.15
CA VAL A 224 24.73 -0.72 23.91
C VAL A 224 25.30 -2.13 24.10
N LYS A 225 26.58 -2.21 24.47
CA LYS A 225 27.26 -3.48 24.80
C LYS A 225 26.51 -4.17 25.94
N ILE A 226 26.16 -5.44 25.74
CA ILE A 226 25.60 -6.32 26.76
C ILE A 226 26.72 -7.25 27.18
N ASN A 227 27.20 -7.12 28.42
CA ASN A 227 28.31 -7.89 28.97
C ASN A 227 28.00 -8.23 30.43
N PRO A 228 27.21 -9.29 30.67
CA PRO A 228 26.85 -9.72 32.01
C PRO A 228 28.07 -10.20 32.78
N ASP A 229 28.13 -9.86 34.06
CA ASP A 229 29.18 -10.40 34.93
C ASP A 229 28.97 -11.91 35.11
N ASN A 230 30.06 -12.67 34.93
CA ASN A 230 30.08 -14.13 35.03
C ASN A 230 29.06 -14.83 34.11
N LEU A 231 28.97 -14.42 32.85
CA LEU A 231 28.12 -15.10 31.87
C LEU A 231 28.42 -16.61 31.80
N LYS A 232 27.38 -17.43 31.98
CA LYS A 232 27.41 -18.89 31.82
C LYS A 232 27.03 -19.30 30.40
N SER A 233 25.91 -18.77 29.93
CA SER A 233 25.37 -19.09 28.60
C SER A 233 24.39 -18.03 28.15
N TRP A 234 24.39 -17.75 26.85
CA TRP A 234 23.30 -16.99 26.23
C TRP A 234 22.04 -17.85 26.09
N GLY A 235 20.88 -17.22 26.10
CA GLY A 235 19.57 -17.86 25.98
C GLY A 235 18.82 -17.41 24.73
N LYS A 236 17.54 -17.08 24.87
CA LYS A 236 16.68 -16.70 23.76
C LYS A 236 16.67 -15.18 23.50
N PHE A 237 16.57 -14.82 22.24
CA PHE A 237 16.28 -13.48 21.75
C PHE A 237 14.81 -13.38 21.31
N TYR A 238 14.12 -12.36 21.80
CA TYR A 238 12.75 -12.04 21.43
C TYR A 238 12.66 -10.63 20.86
N ALA A 239 11.81 -10.43 19.85
CA ALA A 239 11.46 -9.11 19.36
C ALA A 239 9.98 -9.05 18.95
N ASN A 240 9.34 -7.93 19.26
CA ASN A 240 7.98 -7.63 18.84
C ASN A 240 7.99 -6.38 17.98
N ALA A 241 7.39 -6.47 16.79
CA ALA A 241 7.38 -5.40 15.81
C ALA A 241 6.11 -5.41 14.97
N THR A 242 5.74 -4.24 14.45
CA THR A 242 4.74 -4.08 13.39
C THR A 242 5.45 -3.91 12.07
N VAL A 243 5.18 -4.80 11.12
CA VAL A 243 5.83 -4.82 9.78
C VAL A 243 4.75 -4.67 8.70
N PRO A 244 4.43 -3.43 8.27
CA PRO A 244 3.48 -3.21 7.18
C PRO A 244 3.96 -3.83 5.86
N GLY A 245 3.02 -4.18 4.97
CA GLY A 245 3.34 -4.71 3.64
C GLY A 245 4.21 -3.74 2.84
N GLY A 246 5.36 -4.21 2.38
CA GLY A 246 6.40 -3.37 1.75
C GLY A 246 7.49 -2.89 2.71
N SER A 247 7.55 -3.40 3.93
CA SER A 247 8.67 -3.20 4.86
C SER A 247 9.19 -4.53 5.42
N GLU A 248 10.38 -4.52 6.01
CA GLU A 248 11.01 -5.68 6.63
C GLU A 248 11.83 -5.23 7.86
N ILE A 249 11.97 -6.10 8.86
CA ILE A 249 12.96 -5.95 9.91
C ILE A 249 13.84 -7.20 9.95
N GLN A 250 15.16 -6.99 9.90
CA GLN A 250 16.16 -8.04 10.05
C GLN A 250 16.93 -7.86 11.35
N TYR A 251 16.98 -8.89 12.19
CA TYR A 251 17.72 -8.85 13.44
C TYR A 251 19.07 -9.54 13.31
N ARG A 252 20.07 -9.00 13.98
CA ARG A 252 21.41 -9.57 14.10
C ARG A 252 21.89 -9.49 15.54
N ILE A 253 22.59 -10.53 15.98
CA ILE A 253 23.43 -10.49 17.17
C ILE A 253 24.84 -10.22 16.70
N LEU A 254 25.47 -9.18 17.24
CA LEU A 254 26.82 -8.77 16.88
C LEU A 254 27.78 -9.05 18.03
N ASN A 255 29.04 -9.35 17.70
CA ASN A 255 30.10 -9.40 18.69
C ASN A 255 30.40 -7.97 19.18
N ALA A 256 30.45 -7.77 20.50
CA ALA A 256 30.65 -6.44 21.06
C ALA A 256 32.05 -5.83 20.84
N SER A 257 33.05 -6.64 20.46
CA SER A 257 34.41 -6.16 20.26
C SER A 257 34.62 -5.57 18.87
N ASP A 258 34.06 -6.18 17.83
CA ASP A 258 34.33 -5.84 16.42
C ASP A 258 33.08 -5.62 15.56
N ASN A 259 31.88 -5.75 16.13
CA ASN A 259 30.59 -5.67 15.43
C ASN A 259 30.39 -6.72 14.31
N SER A 260 31.19 -7.79 14.29
CA SER A 260 30.98 -8.93 13.40
C SER A 260 29.64 -9.60 13.71
N THR A 261 28.95 -10.12 12.68
CA THR A 261 27.64 -10.76 12.84
C THR A 261 27.79 -12.19 13.36
N LEU A 262 27.23 -12.48 14.53
CA LEU A 262 27.19 -13.80 15.16
C LEU A 262 25.93 -14.58 14.76
N CYS A 263 24.76 -13.94 14.83
CA CYS A 263 23.47 -14.54 14.51
C CYS A 263 22.70 -13.65 13.52
N LYS A 264 21.93 -14.27 12.61
CA LYS A 264 20.93 -13.60 11.77
C LYS A 264 19.56 -14.20 12.07
N ILE A 265 18.59 -13.37 12.42
CA ILE A 265 17.29 -13.81 12.95
C ILE A 265 16.18 -13.11 12.18
N LYS A 266 15.21 -13.89 11.66
CA LYS A 266 14.03 -13.37 10.97
C LYS A 266 12.96 -12.93 11.97
N GLN A 267 12.00 -12.11 11.52
CA GLN A 267 10.90 -11.62 12.34
C GLN A 267 10.07 -12.73 12.98
N GLU A 268 9.74 -13.78 12.23
CA GLU A 268 8.96 -14.93 12.69
C GLU A 268 9.66 -15.68 13.83
N ASP A 269 10.97 -15.90 13.69
CA ASP A 269 11.80 -16.57 14.69
C ASP A 269 11.95 -15.70 15.95
N ALA A 270 12.17 -14.39 15.78
CA ALA A 270 12.29 -13.46 16.90
C ALA A 270 10.98 -13.32 17.69
N LEU A 271 9.82 -13.47 17.04
CA LEU A 271 8.53 -13.45 17.75
C LEU A 271 8.33 -14.70 18.62
N SER A 272 8.79 -15.87 18.14
CA SER A 272 8.67 -17.14 18.86
C SER A 272 9.78 -17.39 19.90
N GLY A 273 10.87 -16.63 19.81
CA GLY A 273 12.03 -16.71 20.69
C GLY A 273 13.16 -17.55 20.10
N TYR A 274 14.10 -16.88 19.45
CA TYR A 274 15.24 -17.52 18.78
C TYR A 274 16.36 -17.83 19.79
N ASN A 275 16.81 -19.08 19.86
CA ASN A 275 17.91 -19.45 20.76
C ASN A 275 19.27 -19.01 20.19
N ILE A 276 19.95 -18.08 20.87
CA ILE A 276 21.26 -17.57 20.42
C ILE A 276 22.45 -18.28 21.08
N SER A 277 22.20 -19.26 21.95
CA SER A 277 23.27 -19.96 22.69
C SER A 277 24.29 -20.63 21.79
N SER A 278 23.88 -21.09 20.61
CA SER A 278 24.76 -21.76 19.63
C SER A 278 25.62 -20.79 18.83
N CYS A 279 25.07 -19.63 18.44
CA CYS A 279 25.74 -18.68 17.57
C CYS A 279 26.54 -17.61 18.34
N ALA A 280 26.23 -17.38 19.61
CA ALA A 280 26.96 -16.47 20.50
C ALA A 280 27.79 -17.17 21.59
N SER A 281 27.95 -18.50 21.53
CA SER A 281 28.63 -19.30 22.56
C SER A 281 30.05 -18.84 22.91
N ASN A 282 30.80 -18.35 21.93
CA ASN A 282 32.21 -17.98 22.07
C ASN A 282 32.43 -16.50 22.41
N THR A 283 31.40 -15.80 22.91
CA THR A 283 31.54 -14.40 23.32
C THR A 283 30.90 -14.14 24.67
N GLU A 284 31.61 -13.36 25.49
CA GLU A 284 31.13 -12.88 26.79
C GLU A 284 30.32 -11.58 26.65
N ALA A 285 30.39 -10.93 25.48
CA ALA A 285 29.70 -9.68 25.20
C ALA A 285 29.10 -9.59 23.79
N ILE A 286 27.87 -9.09 23.71
CA ILE A 286 27.13 -8.91 22.45
C ILE A 286 26.57 -7.50 22.28
N ARG A 287 26.11 -7.19 21.07
CA ARG A 287 25.15 -6.12 20.78
C ARG A 287 23.96 -6.69 20.00
N LEU A 288 22.78 -6.16 20.25
CA LEU A 288 21.59 -6.42 19.46
C LEU A 288 21.54 -5.41 18.33
N HIS A 289 21.19 -5.83 17.12
CA HIS A 289 21.10 -4.97 15.96
C HIS A 289 19.83 -5.27 15.18
N ALA A 290 19.09 -4.24 14.78
CA ALA A 290 17.94 -4.38 13.90
C ALA A 290 18.09 -3.42 12.71
N SER A 291 17.96 -3.98 11.51
CA SER A 291 17.88 -3.24 10.26
C SER A 291 16.41 -3.17 9.84
N MET A 292 15.84 -1.98 9.96
CA MET A 292 14.52 -1.63 9.47
C MET A 292 14.64 -1.22 8.01
N ILE A 293 13.95 -1.95 7.14
CA ILE A 293 14.03 -1.81 5.71
C ILE A 293 12.65 -1.37 5.24
N THR A 294 12.60 -0.27 4.52
CA THR A 294 11.34 0.19 3.92
C THR A 294 11.52 0.68 2.50
N VAL A 295 10.43 0.56 1.75
CA VAL A 295 10.26 1.11 0.40
C VAL A 295 9.77 2.56 0.41
N SER A 296 9.34 3.09 1.57
CA SER A 296 8.87 4.47 1.72
C SER A 296 8.87 4.91 3.18
N THR A 297 9.17 6.17 3.46
CA THR A 297 9.02 6.77 4.80
C THR A 297 7.58 6.73 5.32
N SER A 298 6.60 6.56 4.43
CA SER A 298 5.17 6.39 4.82
C SER A 298 4.83 4.97 5.27
N ILE A 299 5.73 3.99 5.04
CA ILE A 299 5.55 2.57 5.38
C ILE A 299 6.68 2.18 6.33
N THR A 300 6.70 2.80 7.51
CA THR A 300 7.80 2.61 8.45
C THR A 300 7.54 1.38 9.33
N PRO A 301 8.41 0.36 9.31
CA PRO A 301 8.32 -0.74 10.26
C PRO A 301 8.64 -0.23 11.66
N LEU A 302 7.94 -0.74 12.67
CA LEU A 302 8.05 -0.26 14.05
C LEU A 302 8.46 -1.40 14.98
N LEU A 303 9.64 -1.27 15.59
CA LEU A 303 10.12 -2.18 16.63
C LEU A 303 9.58 -1.73 17.99
N HIS A 304 8.67 -2.50 18.58
CA HIS A 304 8.07 -2.18 19.89
C HIS A 304 9.04 -2.44 21.03
N TYR A 305 9.64 -3.65 21.04
CA TYR A 305 10.67 -4.03 21.99
C TYR A 305 11.49 -5.20 21.47
N TRP A 306 12.67 -5.38 22.07
CA TRP A 306 13.46 -6.60 22.03
C TRP A 306 13.86 -7.03 23.44
N LYS A 307 14.12 -8.32 23.64
CA LYS A 307 14.55 -8.89 24.92
C LYS A 307 15.58 -9.99 24.65
N ILE A 308 16.55 -10.11 25.54
CA ILE A 308 17.53 -11.19 25.52
C ILE A 308 17.59 -11.86 26.89
N TYR A 309 17.63 -13.18 26.89
CA TYR A 309 17.82 -14.01 28.08
C TYR A 309 19.24 -14.56 28.11
N TYR A 310 19.82 -14.68 29.30
CA TYR A 310 21.11 -15.30 29.54
C TYR A 310 21.20 -15.81 30.98
N ASP A 311 22.11 -16.75 31.21
CA ASP A 311 22.43 -17.31 32.51
C ASP A 311 23.81 -16.81 32.97
N THR A 312 23.96 -16.58 34.27
CA THR A 312 25.22 -16.17 34.90
C THR A 312 25.61 -17.15 36.01
N GLU A 313 26.89 -17.45 36.17
CA GLU A 313 27.42 -18.19 37.31
C GLU A 313 27.77 -17.25 38.47
N ILE A 314 27.25 -17.49 39.66
CA ILE A 314 27.70 -16.75 40.84
C ILE A 314 29.02 -17.35 41.31
N LYS A 315 30.14 -16.73 40.94
CA LYS A 315 31.45 -17.04 41.51
C LYS A 315 31.71 -16.09 42.69
N ASN A 316 31.36 -16.56 43.88
CA ASN A 316 31.59 -15.93 45.19
C ASN A 316 30.65 -14.78 45.56
N LEU A 317 29.73 -15.08 46.49
CA LEU A 317 29.05 -14.04 47.27
C LEU A 317 30.07 -13.45 48.26
N LYS A 318 30.60 -12.24 48.00
CA LYS A 318 31.37 -11.49 49.01
C LYS A 318 30.41 -10.63 49.82
N LEU A 319 30.15 -11.05 51.05
CA LEU A 319 29.48 -10.22 52.05
C LEU A 319 30.53 -9.25 52.62
N ASP A 320 30.45 -7.97 52.28
CA ASP A 320 31.27 -6.93 52.92
C ASP A 320 30.61 -6.51 54.23
N ILE A 321 30.86 -7.30 55.27
CA ILE A 321 30.78 -6.84 56.65
C ILE A 321 32.07 -6.06 56.87
N GLY A 322 31.97 -4.73 56.95
CA GLY A 322 33.11 -3.82 57.17
C GLY A 322 33.94 -4.19 58.41
N LEU A 323 34.94 -3.39 58.76
CA LEU A 323 36.00 -3.72 59.73
C LEU A 323 35.61 -4.19 61.15
N ASP A 324 34.33 -4.38 61.47
CA ASP A 324 33.89 -5.21 62.58
C ASP A 324 33.90 -6.71 62.19
N ARG A 325 35.01 -7.35 62.53
CA ARG A 325 35.18 -8.80 62.38
C ARG A 325 34.25 -9.54 63.33
N THR A 326 33.15 -10.10 62.81
CA THR A 326 32.69 -11.47 63.15
C THR A 326 31.60 -11.94 62.19
N MET A 327 31.86 -13.07 61.52
CA MET A 327 30.83 -13.96 60.97
C MET A 327 30.48 -14.97 62.04
N GLU A 328 29.19 -15.20 62.31
CA GLU A 328 28.76 -16.36 63.09
C GLU A 328 28.46 -17.53 62.14
N TYR A 329 29.33 -18.53 62.19
CA TYR A 329 29.08 -19.86 61.63
C TYR A 329 28.47 -20.70 62.74
N VAL A 330 27.22 -21.15 62.58
CA VAL A 330 26.62 -22.15 63.48
C VAL A 330 26.42 -23.45 62.69
N ASN A 331 27.38 -24.35 62.88
CA ASN A 331 27.23 -25.78 62.67
C ASN A 331 26.22 -26.31 63.72
N PRO A 332 25.28 -27.22 63.37
CA PRO A 332 24.36 -27.84 64.33
C PRO A 332 24.99 -28.69 65.46
N SER A 333 26.31 -28.79 65.57
CA SER A 333 26.98 -29.50 66.67
C SER A 333 27.73 -28.50 67.57
N PHE A 334 27.05 -28.02 68.63
CA PHE A 334 27.55 -27.71 69.99
C PHE A 334 29.02 -27.18 70.15
N SER A 335 29.41 -26.19 70.97
CA SER A 335 28.80 -25.32 72.00
C SER A 335 29.91 -24.42 72.60
N GLY A 336 29.61 -23.17 72.96
CA GLY A 336 30.41 -22.43 73.96
C GLY A 336 30.43 -20.91 73.77
N ARG A 337 29.81 -20.20 74.73
CA ARG A 337 29.53 -18.74 74.77
C ARG A 337 30.70 -17.88 75.27
N THR A 338 30.70 -16.60 74.89
CA THR A 338 30.95 -15.49 75.84
C THR A 338 30.17 -14.22 75.45
N THR A 339 29.95 -13.30 76.39
CA THR A 339 28.85 -12.29 76.40
C THR A 339 29.33 -10.94 76.96
N ILE A 340 29.07 -9.80 76.30
CA ILE A 340 29.05 -8.41 76.84
C ILE A 340 28.25 -7.52 75.84
N SER A 341 27.39 -6.54 76.15
CA SER A 341 26.46 -6.21 77.27
C SER A 341 25.51 -5.07 76.77
N ASP A 342 24.53 -4.68 77.60
CA ASP A 342 23.16 -4.30 77.22
C ASP A 342 22.84 -2.84 76.78
N ASP A 343 23.81 -1.94 76.57
CA ASP A 343 23.50 -0.51 76.50
C ASP A 343 23.56 0.11 75.08
N ASN A 344 22.52 -0.18 74.29
CA ASN A 344 21.61 0.77 73.59
C ASN A 344 22.21 2.05 72.94
N THR A 345 21.89 2.51 71.71
CA THR A 345 20.66 2.45 70.88
C THR A 345 20.94 3.01 69.46
N ASN A 346 20.26 2.47 68.44
CA ASN A 346 20.00 2.99 67.08
C ASN A 346 21.05 2.86 65.94
N PRO A 347 20.83 1.92 64.99
CA PRO A 347 21.17 2.13 63.59
C PRO A 347 20.10 3.00 62.91
N ARG A 348 20.48 4.18 62.40
CA ARG A 348 19.59 5.03 61.58
C ARG A 348 19.59 4.58 60.12
N ILE A 349 18.42 4.24 59.60
CA ILE A 349 18.16 4.16 58.16
C ILE A 349 18.18 5.60 57.62
N SER A 350 18.99 5.88 56.59
CA SER A 350 19.08 7.23 56.00
C SER A 350 17.75 7.64 55.34
N GLU A 351 17.36 8.92 55.45
CA GLU A 351 16.14 9.51 54.85
C GLU A 351 15.95 9.19 53.35
N LYS A 352 17.05 8.90 52.64
CA LYS A 352 17.04 8.57 51.22
C LYS A 352 16.34 7.24 50.93
N ILE A 353 16.46 6.25 51.82
CA ILE A 353 15.85 4.92 51.67
C ILE A 353 14.36 4.95 52.08
N THR A 354 13.99 5.76 53.07
CA THR A 354 12.60 5.92 53.50
C THR A 354 11.73 6.60 52.44
N SER A 355 12.30 7.49 51.61
CA SER A 355 11.59 8.10 50.48
C SER A 355 11.28 7.13 49.33
N LEU A 356 12.15 6.13 49.12
CA LEU A 356 12.00 5.12 48.06
C LEU A 356 10.93 4.06 48.37
N LEU A 357 10.54 3.93 49.64
CA LEU A 357 9.61 2.90 50.11
C LEU A 357 8.21 3.46 50.42
N LYS A 358 7.96 4.77 50.21
CA LYS A 358 6.68 5.40 50.58
C LYS A 358 5.56 5.17 49.55
N ASP A 359 5.91 4.82 48.31
CA ASP A 359 4.94 4.64 47.20
C ASP A 359 4.76 3.18 46.76
N CYS A 360 5.41 2.23 47.42
CA CYS A 360 5.14 0.81 47.19
C CYS A 360 4.18 0.27 48.25
N ASP A 361 2.97 -0.07 47.82
CA ASP A 361 1.98 -0.85 48.57
C ASP A 361 2.55 -2.26 48.86
N CYS A 362 3.36 -2.37 49.91
CA CYS A 362 4.09 -3.58 50.28
C CYS A 362 3.16 -4.61 50.94
N ARG A 363 2.46 -5.41 50.12
CA ARG A 363 1.92 -6.71 50.56
C ARG A 363 3.08 -7.66 50.87
N GLY A 364 3.47 -7.80 52.13
CA GLY A 364 4.45 -8.82 52.55
C GLY A 364 5.24 -8.58 53.83
N CYS A 365 5.10 -7.44 54.51
CA CYS A 365 5.72 -7.24 55.82
C CYS A 365 4.79 -7.68 56.94
N SER A 366 5.31 -8.41 57.95
CA SER A 366 4.61 -8.53 59.24
C SER A 366 5.12 -7.44 60.17
N LEU A 367 4.17 -6.69 60.72
CA LEU A 367 4.41 -5.62 61.68
C LEU A 367 4.14 -6.14 63.08
N SER A 368 5.12 -5.99 63.97
CA SER A 368 4.97 -6.22 65.40
C SER A 368 5.63 -5.05 66.13
N GLY A 369 4.81 -4.14 66.64
CA GLY A 369 5.25 -2.83 67.13
C GLY A 369 5.90 -2.00 66.03
N ASP A 370 6.99 -1.31 66.37
CA ASP A 370 7.66 -0.31 65.53
C ASP A 370 8.62 -0.92 64.49
N LYS A 371 8.65 -2.26 64.39
CA LYS A 371 9.54 -3.01 63.49
C LYS A 371 8.74 -3.68 62.37
N CYS A 372 9.11 -3.35 61.13
CA CYS A 372 8.75 -4.14 59.95
C CYS A 372 9.78 -5.27 59.78
N THR A 373 9.32 -6.51 59.94
CA THR A 373 10.16 -7.69 59.71
C THR A 373 9.89 -8.24 58.32
N ILE A 374 10.92 -8.18 57.46
CA ILE A 374 10.91 -8.81 56.13
C ILE A 374 11.63 -10.15 56.27
N ASN A 375 10.87 -11.25 56.23
CA ASN A 375 11.45 -12.57 56.08
C ASN A 375 11.89 -12.75 54.62
N LEU A 376 13.17 -12.52 54.35
CA LEU A 376 13.75 -12.85 53.04
C LEU A 376 13.86 -14.38 52.93
N ARG A 377 12.85 -15.01 52.32
CA ARG A 377 13.01 -16.33 51.72
C ARG A 377 13.54 -16.14 50.31
N PHE A 378 14.77 -16.58 50.08
CA PHE A 378 15.33 -16.65 48.75
C PHE A 378 14.68 -17.82 48.00
N PHE A 379 13.84 -17.49 47.03
CA PHE A 379 13.46 -18.41 45.96
C PHE A 379 14.30 -18.01 44.73
N SER A 380 15.12 -18.94 44.26
CA SER A 380 15.83 -18.81 42.99
C SER A 380 14.99 -19.46 41.90
N GLU A 381 14.29 -18.63 41.11
CA GLU A 381 13.77 -19.01 39.80
C GLU A 381 14.49 -18.15 38.75
N SER A 382 15.16 -18.81 37.82
CA SER A 382 16.20 -18.30 36.91
C SER A 382 15.83 -17.15 35.96
N SER A 383 16.87 -16.48 35.41
CA SER A 383 16.94 -15.50 34.30
C SER A 383 16.72 -14.01 34.64
N GLY A 384 17.75 -13.19 34.40
CA GLY A 384 17.65 -11.73 34.43
C GLY A 384 17.13 -11.18 33.10
N THR A 385 16.23 -10.20 33.13
CA THR A 385 15.63 -9.58 31.93
C THR A 385 16.03 -8.10 31.83
N LEU A 386 16.59 -7.67 30.70
CA LEU A 386 16.73 -6.25 30.34
C LEU A 386 15.57 -5.87 29.40
N ILE A 387 14.69 -4.96 29.83
CA ILE A 387 13.56 -4.46 29.04
C ILE A 387 13.79 -2.98 28.74
N LEU A 388 13.83 -2.62 27.46
CA LEU A 388 13.77 -1.22 27.01
C LEU A 388 12.31 -0.93 26.61
N GLU A 389 11.62 -0.10 27.39
CA GLU A 389 10.26 0.37 27.09
C GLU A 389 10.32 1.84 26.66
N ASN A 390 9.72 2.19 25.52
CA ASN A 390 9.61 3.56 24.98
C ASN A 390 10.93 4.35 24.79
N PRO A 391 11.92 3.86 24.00
CA PRO A 391 13.08 4.70 23.68
C PRO A 391 12.65 5.92 22.83
N ARG A 392 12.89 7.13 23.35
CA ARG A 392 12.75 8.39 22.61
C ARG A 392 14.12 8.90 22.15
N LEU A 393 14.20 9.31 20.89
CA LEU A 393 15.35 10.02 20.31
C LEU A 393 15.16 11.52 20.57
N GLU A 394 16.01 12.12 21.39
CA GLU A 394 16.06 13.58 21.60
C GLU A 394 17.28 14.16 20.88
N TYR A 395 17.03 15.12 19.99
CA TYR A 395 18.07 15.96 19.39
C TYR A 395 18.56 16.97 20.44
N CYS A 396 19.84 16.90 20.79
CA CYS A 396 20.49 17.97 21.56
C CYS A 396 20.93 19.08 20.60
N ILE A 397 20.31 20.26 20.70
CA ILE A 397 20.85 21.49 20.12
C ILE A 397 21.86 22.06 21.14
N PRO A 398 23.08 22.45 20.71
CA PRO A 398 24.05 23.05 21.62
C PRO A 398 23.56 24.43 22.08
N GLN A 399 23.67 24.71 23.38
CA GLN A 399 23.89 26.07 23.87
C GLN A 399 25.35 26.22 24.28
#